data_AF-A0A7X9AMG5-F1
#
_entry.id   AF-A0A7X9AMG5-F1
#
_cell.length_a   1.000
_cell.length_b   1.000
_cell.length_c   1.000
_cell.angle_alpha   90.00
_cell.angle_beta   90.00
_cell.angle_gamma   90.00
#
_symmetry.space_group_name_H-M   'P 1'
#
loop_
_entity.id
_entity.type
_entity.pdbx_description
1 polymer ?
#
loop_
_entity_poly.entity_id
_entity_poly.type
_entity_poly.pdbx_seq_one_letter_code
_entity_poly.pdbx_strand_id
1 'polypeptide(L)'
;MKLEVGYIDIKGIRFGDYNAVEDGILIVNPEPLLEPVLEDPLIKSAHFEIATPGESIRITPVKDVIEPRVKVEGGGGVFPGMVSKVDTVGSGKTHVLRGMAVVTAGPIVGFQEGIIDMTGIGADYTPFSKLHNLVLVMEPVEDFKQHEYEAAARLAGLRTAAAIGELARELVPDETVVYETPTIAETFKEEWKDLPRVGYVMMLQSQGLLHDTYVYGVDAKRTLSTLISATEVMDGAIVSGNCVSACDKNTTYHHQNNPVIHDLLAVHGKKINFVGTIITNENVYLDDKIRSSDWTSKMARYLSLDAAIITQEGFGNPDTDLIMNCTKLEKQGIKTVIITDEYAGQDGKSQSLADADELANAVVTGGNANEVVVLPPLDRVIGTLDYVDTVAGGHAGSLRPDGSIEAELQIITGSTNEMGFNRMSAR
;
A
#
# COMPACT_ATOMS: atom_id res chain seq x y z
N MET A 1 3.12 -18.11 -14.08
CA MET A 1 4.28 -17.56 -13.35
C MET A 1 4.37 -18.25 -12.00
N LYS A 2 5.57 -18.56 -11.51
CA LYS A 2 5.79 -19.26 -10.24
C LYS A 2 6.79 -18.48 -9.39
N LEU A 3 6.33 -17.95 -8.27
CA LEU A 3 7.12 -17.19 -7.30
C LEU A 3 7.23 -17.97 -6.00
N GLU A 4 8.45 -18.24 -5.58
CA GLU A 4 8.77 -18.73 -4.25
C GLU A 4 9.10 -17.54 -3.34
N VAL A 5 8.35 -17.38 -2.26
CA VAL A 5 8.56 -16.33 -1.26
C VAL A 5 9.13 -16.97 0.01
N GLY A 6 10.37 -16.63 0.32
CA GLY A 6 11.04 -17.03 1.56
C GLY A 6 10.86 -15.96 2.63
N TYR A 7 10.16 -16.27 3.72
CA TYR A 7 9.97 -15.37 4.85
C TYR A 7 11.06 -15.58 5.90
N ILE A 8 11.73 -14.50 6.27
CA ILE A 8 12.70 -14.44 7.37
C ILE A 8 12.08 -13.57 8.46
N ASP A 9 11.90 -14.14 9.65
CA ASP A 9 11.16 -13.49 10.73
C ASP A 9 12.04 -12.51 11.51
N ILE A 10 11.65 -11.24 11.46
CA ILE A 10 12.24 -10.16 12.25
C ILE A 10 11.44 -9.94 13.53
N LYS A 11 12.13 -10.06 14.65
CA LYS A 11 11.63 -9.95 16.04
C LYS A 11 12.11 -8.69 16.75
N GLY A 12 12.92 -7.88 16.08
CA GLY A 12 13.49 -6.67 16.64
C GLY A 12 14.50 -5.99 15.72
N ILE A 13 14.76 -4.73 16.01
CA ILE A 13 15.76 -3.91 15.31
C ILE A 13 16.62 -3.24 16.39
N ARG A 14 17.93 -3.16 16.15
CA ARG A 14 18.85 -2.37 17.00
C ARG A 14 19.92 -1.70 16.16
N PHE A 15 20.43 -0.57 16.65
CA PHE A 15 21.62 0.03 16.07
C PHE A 15 22.89 -0.76 16.44
N GLY A 16 23.88 -0.72 15.55
CA GLY A 16 25.19 -1.34 15.70
C GLY A 16 26.22 -0.69 14.78
N ASP A 17 27.39 -1.30 14.68
CA ASP A 17 28.52 -0.89 13.84
C ASP A 17 28.59 -1.66 12.51
N TYR A 18 27.68 -2.62 12.29
CA TYR A 18 27.53 -3.37 11.04
C TYR A 18 26.05 -3.58 10.67
N ASN A 19 25.82 -4.02 9.44
CA ASN A 19 24.50 -4.37 8.92
C ASN A 19 24.39 -5.90 8.78
N ALA A 20 23.46 -6.51 9.50
CA ALA A 20 23.19 -7.95 9.42
C ALA A 20 21.82 -8.30 10.01
N VAL A 21 21.33 -9.50 9.71
CA VAL A 21 20.23 -10.12 10.45
C VAL A 21 20.79 -11.31 11.24
N GLU A 22 20.69 -11.26 12.56
CA GLU A 22 21.22 -12.28 13.47
C GLU A 22 20.13 -12.68 14.46
N ASP A 23 19.82 -13.98 14.53
CA ASP A 23 18.80 -14.54 15.44
C ASP A 23 17.43 -13.84 15.38
N GLY A 24 17.05 -13.36 14.18
CA GLY A 24 15.82 -12.61 13.94
C GLY A 24 15.87 -11.14 14.38
N ILE A 25 17.06 -10.60 14.69
CA ILE A 25 17.26 -9.18 15.00
C ILE A 25 17.98 -8.52 13.82
N LEU A 26 17.37 -7.47 13.27
CA LEU A 26 18.05 -6.59 12.31
C LEU A 26 19.00 -5.65 13.06
N ILE A 27 20.27 -5.72 12.70
CA ILE A 27 21.33 -4.85 13.22
C ILE A 27 21.64 -3.83 12.13
N VAL A 28 21.56 -2.55 12.49
CA VAL A 28 21.69 -1.45 11.53
C VAL A 28 22.87 -0.56 11.92
N ASN A 29 23.86 -0.46 11.04
CA ASN A 29 24.80 0.65 10.97
C ASN A 29 24.19 1.74 10.08
N PRO A 30 23.80 2.89 10.64
CA PRO A 30 23.16 3.98 9.89
C PRO A 30 24.05 4.56 8.78
N GLU A 31 25.36 4.67 8.99
CA GLU A 31 26.27 5.45 8.12
C GLU A 31 26.21 4.99 6.65
N PRO A 32 26.51 3.73 6.30
CA PRO A 32 26.51 3.29 4.90
C PRO A 32 25.13 3.29 4.25
N LEU A 33 24.06 3.33 5.04
CA LEU A 33 22.68 3.38 4.54
C LEU A 33 22.22 4.82 4.30
N LEU A 34 22.73 5.78 5.07
CA LEU A 34 22.42 7.21 4.93
C LEU A 34 23.24 7.91 3.85
N GLU A 35 24.46 7.46 3.58
CA GLU A 35 25.31 8.01 2.50
C GLU A 35 24.55 8.18 1.15
N PRO A 36 23.95 7.13 0.56
CA PRO A 36 23.25 7.27 -0.73
C PRO A 36 21.95 8.09 -0.64
N VAL A 37 21.40 8.30 0.56
CA VAL A 37 20.24 9.17 0.78
C VAL A 37 20.69 10.64 0.75
N LEU A 38 21.79 10.96 1.44
CA LEU A 38 22.35 12.30 1.53
C LEU A 38 23.05 12.79 0.25
N GLU A 39 23.26 11.90 -0.73
CA GLU A 39 23.71 12.28 -2.08
C GLU A 39 22.65 13.06 -2.88
N ASP A 40 21.35 12.93 -2.53
CA ASP A 40 20.30 13.69 -3.19
C ASP A 40 20.33 15.17 -2.76
N PRO A 41 20.48 16.13 -3.70
CA PRO A 41 20.65 17.54 -3.36
C PRO A 41 19.41 18.19 -2.72
N LEU A 42 18.25 17.51 -2.74
CA LEU A 42 17.04 17.99 -2.09
C LEU A 42 16.93 17.58 -0.62
N ILE A 43 17.75 16.64 -0.16
CA ILE A 43 17.74 16.14 1.22
C ILE A 43 18.84 16.83 2.01
N LYS A 44 18.45 17.71 2.94
CA LYS A 44 19.37 18.45 3.81
C LYS A 44 19.95 17.58 4.91
N SER A 45 19.10 16.75 5.51
CA SER A 45 19.47 15.86 6.60
C SER A 45 18.61 14.59 6.55
N ALA A 46 19.18 13.49 7.02
CA ALA A 46 18.50 12.23 7.15
C ALA A 46 19.08 11.44 8.33
N HIS A 47 18.24 10.75 9.07
CA HIS A 47 18.67 9.84 10.14
C HIS A 47 17.67 8.69 10.32
N PHE A 48 18.13 7.63 10.98
CA PHE A 48 17.28 6.50 11.33
C PHE A 48 16.80 6.57 12.77
N GLU A 49 15.56 6.15 12.96
CA GLU A 49 14.95 5.91 14.27
C GLU A 49 14.31 4.51 14.28
N ILE A 50 14.13 3.94 15.47
CA ILE A 50 13.49 2.63 15.65
C ILE A 50 12.22 2.82 16.47
N ALA A 51 11.13 2.19 16.03
CA ALA A 51 9.87 2.14 16.74
C ALA A 51 9.33 0.71 16.74
N THR A 52 9.21 0.12 17.94
CA THR A 52 8.81 -1.28 18.16
C THR A 52 7.37 -1.35 18.70
N PRO A 53 6.62 -2.45 18.40
CA PRO A 53 5.26 -2.59 18.90
C PRO A 53 5.14 -2.42 20.42
N GLY A 54 4.19 -1.58 20.84
CA GLY A 54 3.89 -1.30 22.25
C GLY A 54 4.69 -0.17 22.88
N GLU A 55 5.72 0.37 22.21
CA GLU A 55 6.45 1.54 22.69
C GLU A 55 5.57 2.80 22.68
N SER A 56 5.81 3.72 23.62
CA SER A 56 5.14 5.03 23.70
C SER A 56 5.70 6.00 22.65
N ILE A 57 5.51 5.66 21.37
CA ILE A 57 6.07 6.36 20.21
C ILE A 57 4.98 6.66 19.18
N ARG A 58 4.97 7.90 18.68
CA ARG A 58 4.22 8.34 17.50
C ARG A 58 5.17 8.60 16.34
N ILE A 59 4.88 8.06 15.15
CA ILE A 59 5.58 8.41 13.91
C ILE A 59 4.66 9.30 13.08
N THR A 60 5.12 10.49 12.70
CA THR A 60 4.34 11.46 11.92
C THR A 60 5.21 12.58 11.35
N PRO A 61 4.91 13.12 10.16
CA PRO A 61 3.97 12.57 9.20
C PRO A 61 4.60 11.38 8.45
N VAL A 62 3.82 10.35 8.19
CA VAL A 62 4.22 9.13 7.48
C VAL A 62 3.86 9.24 6.00
N LYS A 63 4.84 9.01 5.13
CA LYS A 63 4.65 9.04 3.67
C LYS A 63 4.41 7.67 3.06
N ASP A 64 5.29 6.71 3.36
CA ASP A 64 5.17 5.35 2.88
C ASP A 64 5.67 4.35 3.93
N VAL A 65 5.17 3.13 3.82
CA VAL A 65 5.61 1.97 4.59
C VAL A 65 5.99 0.90 3.59
N ILE A 66 7.17 0.32 3.72
CA ILE A 66 7.76 -0.57 2.71
C ILE A 66 8.29 -1.82 3.41
N GLU A 67 7.92 -3.01 2.93
CA GLU A 67 8.51 -4.25 3.42
C GLU A 67 9.83 -4.53 2.68
N PRO A 68 10.96 -4.69 3.40
CA PRO A 68 12.22 -5.04 2.77
C PRO A 68 12.17 -6.43 2.13
N ARG A 69 12.58 -6.51 0.86
CA ARG A 69 12.62 -7.74 0.07
C ARG A 69 13.87 -7.80 -0.78
N VAL A 70 14.28 -9.00 -1.19
CA VAL A 70 15.40 -9.20 -2.13
C VAL A 70 15.11 -10.34 -3.10
N LYS A 71 15.41 -10.10 -4.38
CA LYS A 71 15.35 -11.12 -5.42
C LYS A 71 16.59 -12.00 -5.37
N VAL A 72 16.44 -13.27 -4.98
CA VAL A 72 17.57 -14.21 -4.81
C VAL A 72 17.76 -15.14 -6.01
N GLU A 73 16.68 -15.46 -6.73
CA GLU A 73 16.73 -16.27 -7.95
C GLU A 73 15.68 -15.76 -8.97
N GLY A 74 16.00 -15.82 -10.26
CA GLY A 74 15.13 -15.39 -11.34
C GLY A 74 15.56 -14.06 -11.97
N GLY A 75 14.75 -13.55 -12.90
CA GLY A 75 14.96 -12.26 -13.54
C GLY A 75 14.54 -11.07 -12.65
N GLY A 76 15.01 -9.88 -13.00
CA GLY A 76 14.68 -8.63 -12.31
C GLY A 76 15.27 -8.43 -10.91
N GLY A 77 14.70 -7.46 -10.21
CA GLY A 77 15.02 -7.07 -8.84
C GLY A 77 13.80 -6.39 -8.20
N VAL A 78 13.93 -5.95 -6.95
CA VAL A 78 12.82 -5.27 -6.26
C VAL A 78 12.62 -3.84 -6.79
N PHE A 79 11.36 -3.42 -6.86
CA PHE A 79 10.93 -2.11 -7.37
C PHE A 79 11.47 -1.83 -8.79
N PRO A 80 11.13 -2.68 -9.77
CA PRO A 80 11.65 -2.58 -11.13
C PRO A 80 11.29 -1.26 -11.80
N GLY A 81 12.29 -0.63 -12.42
CA GLY A 81 12.16 0.68 -13.05
C GLY A 81 12.33 1.87 -12.11
N MET A 82 12.43 1.63 -10.79
CA MET A 82 12.65 2.66 -9.77
C MET A 82 13.98 2.46 -9.05
N VAL A 83 14.21 1.25 -8.51
CA VAL A 83 15.45 0.86 -7.83
C VAL A 83 16.24 -0.10 -8.69
N SER A 84 15.65 -1.24 -9.06
CA SER A 84 16.28 -2.15 -10.01
C SER A 84 16.06 -1.72 -11.45
N LYS A 85 16.83 -2.30 -12.37
CA LYS A 85 16.60 -2.13 -13.82
C LYS A 85 15.18 -2.56 -14.19
N VAL A 86 14.68 -1.99 -15.29
CA VAL A 86 13.39 -2.37 -15.87
C VAL A 86 13.49 -3.81 -16.38
N ASP A 87 12.81 -4.71 -15.69
CA ASP A 87 12.63 -6.11 -16.05
C ASP A 87 11.33 -6.61 -15.40
N THR A 88 10.72 -7.66 -15.95
CA THR A 88 9.49 -8.25 -15.41
C THR A 88 9.82 -9.10 -14.18
N VAL A 89 9.01 -8.98 -13.13
CA VAL A 89 9.17 -9.71 -11.87
C VAL A 89 8.08 -10.78 -11.70
N GLY A 90 7.93 -11.37 -10.52
CA GLY A 90 6.84 -12.31 -10.21
C GLY A 90 7.12 -13.78 -10.55
N SER A 91 8.37 -14.14 -10.87
CA SER A 91 8.82 -15.53 -10.99
C SER A 91 10.22 -15.75 -10.42
N GLY A 92 10.54 -16.96 -9.94
CA GLY A 92 11.80 -17.25 -9.26
C GLY A 92 11.64 -17.21 -7.75
N LYS A 93 12.64 -16.73 -7.01
CA LYS A 93 12.65 -16.71 -5.54
C LYS A 93 12.96 -15.33 -4.99
N THR A 94 12.17 -14.90 -4.02
CA THR A 94 12.28 -13.61 -3.34
C THR A 94 12.27 -13.84 -1.83
N HIS A 95 13.25 -13.28 -1.11
CA HIS A 95 13.24 -13.27 0.35
C HIS A 95 12.57 -12.00 0.87
N VAL A 96 11.88 -12.12 2.00
CA VAL A 96 11.11 -11.06 2.66
C VAL A 96 11.50 -11.00 4.13
N LEU A 97 11.80 -9.81 4.63
CA LEU A 97 12.00 -9.59 6.06
C LEU A 97 10.65 -9.33 6.73
N ARG A 98 9.98 -10.41 7.14
CA ARG A 98 8.63 -10.39 7.71
C ARG A 98 8.65 -9.87 9.15
N GLY A 99 7.68 -9.04 9.50
CA GLY A 99 7.55 -8.48 10.86
C GLY A 99 8.25 -7.14 11.05
N MET A 100 8.80 -6.56 9.98
CA MET A 100 9.37 -5.22 9.99
C MET A 100 8.91 -4.38 8.79
N ALA A 101 9.15 -3.08 8.87
CA ALA A 101 9.04 -2.19 7.72
C ALA A 101 10.09 -1.09 7.77
N VAL A 102 10.42 -0.55 6.59
CA VAL A 102 11.05 0.76 6.45
C VAL A 102 9.94 1.78 6.29
N VAL A 103 9.91 2.79 7.17
CA VAL A 103 8.91 3.86 7.16
C VAL A 103 9.60 5.17 6.78
N THR A 104 9.06 5.90 5.81
CA THR A 104 9.56 7.25 5.50
C THR A 104 8.73 8.30 6.23
N ALA A 105 9.43 9.20 6.94
CA ALA A 105 8.81 10.25 7.74
C ALA A 105 9.63 11.55 7.71
N GLY A 106 9.10 12.61 8.32
CA GLY A 106 9.72 13.93 8.40
C GLY A 106 8.87 15.01 7.72
N PRO A 107 9.34 16.25 7.53
CA PRO A 107 8.59 17.30 6.86
C PRO A 107 8.35 16.98 5.38
N ILE A 108 7.36 16.14 5.12
CA ILE A 108 6.96 15.68 3.81
C ILE A 108 5.82 16.57 3.37
N VAL A 109 5.88 16.99 2.11
CA VAL A 109 4.95 17.97 1.61
C VAL A 109 3.57 17.35 1.47
N GLY A 110 2.61 17.87 2.23
CA GLY A 110 1.20 17.63 1.97
C GLY A 110 0.31 17.90 3.17
N PHE A 111 -0.99 17.73 2.93
CA PHE A 111 -2.03 17.66 3.95
C PHE A 111 -2.61 16.22 4.01
N GLN A 112 -1.88 15.21 3.51
CA GLN A 112 -2.39 13.86 3.20
C GLN A 112 -1.45 12.75 3.68
N GLU A 113 -0.56 13.08 4.60
CA GLU A 113 0.32 12.16 5.30
C GLU A 113 -0.38 11.64 6.56
N GLY A 114 0.19 10.62 7.20
CA GLY A 114 -0.50 9.96 8.31
C GLY A 114 0.28 9.84 9.59
N ILE A 115 -0.40 9.30 10.59
CA ILE A 115 0.13 8.95 11.90
C ILE A 115 0.19 7.43 12.04
N ILE A 116 1.29 6.94 12.61
CA ILE A 116 1.38 5.60 13.20
C ILE A 116 1.67 5.77 14.69
N ASP A 117 0.70 5.39 15.53
CA ASP A 117 0.94 5.22 16.97
C ASP A 117 1.34 3.76 17.23
N MET A 118 2.41 3.56 18.00
CA MET A 118 2.90 2.22 18.33
C MET A 118 2.20 1.59 19.55
N THR A 119 1.40 2.36 20.28
CA THR A 119 0.60 1.91 21.42
C THR A 119 -0.73 2.66 21.53
N GLY A 120 -1.60 2.22 22.45
CA GLY A 120 -2.91 2.84 22.69
C GLY A 120 -3.89 2.68 21.52
N ILE A 121 -4.94 3.51 21.52
CA ILE A 121 -6.03 3.41 20.54
C ILE A 121 -5.54 3.56 19.09
N GLY A 122 -4.61 4.48 18.81
CA GLY A 122 -4.08 4.66 17.46
C GLY A 122 -3.40 3.41 16.91
N ALA A 123 -2.76 2.62 17.78
CA ALA A 123 -2.13 1.35 17.42
C ALA A 123 -3.12 0.23 17.08
N ASP A 124 -4.38 0.33 17.54
CA ASP A 124 -5.41 -0.65 17.19
C ASP A 124 -5.94 -0.42 15.76
N TYR A 125 -5.92 0.83 15.29
CA TYR A 125 -6.39 1.22 13.97
C TYR A 125 -5.36 1.01 12.85
N THR A 126 -4.06 1.13 13.11
CA THR A 126 -3.04 0.93 12.07
C THR A 126 -2.43 -0.49 12.10
N PRO A 127 -2.29 -1.17 10.94
CA PRO A 127 -1.59 -2.45 10.89
C PRO A 127 -0.10 -2.31 11.21
N PHE A 128 0.48 -1.13 10.98
CA PHE A 128 1.92 -0.88 11.06
C PHE A 128 2.45 -0.76 12.50
N SER A 129 1.56 -0.62 13.49
CA SER A 129 1.93 -0.66 14.92
C SER A 129 2.42 -2.03 15.38
N LYS A 130 2.20 -3.09 14.57
CA LYS A 130 2.60 -4.47 14.87
C LYS A 130 3.91 -4.88 14.22
N LEU A 131 4.53 -3.97 13.49
CA LEU A 131 5.83 -4.16 12.85
C LEU A 131 6.92 -3.49 13.68
N HIS A 132 8.14 -4.04 13.59
CA HIS A 132 9.32 -3.29 13.99
C HIS A 132 9.67 -2.31 12.86
N ASN A 133 9.50 -1.01 13.13
CA ASN A 133 9.69 0.03 12.12
C ASN A 133 11.10 0.61 12.21
N LEU A 134 11.85 0.53 11.11
CA LEU A 134 13.04 1.35 10.88
C LEU A 134 12.60 2.62 10.15
N VAL A 135 12.57 3.73 10.87
CA VAL A 135 12.04 5.00 10.35
C VAL A 135 13.17 5.82 9.77
N LEU A 136 13.13 6.08 8.46
CA LEU A 136 13.98 7.04 7.78
C LEU A 136 13.34 8.43 7.88
N VAL A 137 13.87 9.27 8.76
CA VAL A 137 13.43 10.65 8.94
C VAL A 137 14.28 11.55 8.04
N MET A 138 13.63 12.31 7.16
CA MET A 138 14.30 13.19 6.19
C MET A 138 13.82 14.63 6.33
N GLU A 139 14.73 15.58 6.17
CA GLU A 139 14.41 17.00 6.06
C GLU A 139 14.86 17.55 4.70
N PRO A 140 14.01 18.35 4.03
CA PRO A 140 14.38 18.99 2.79
C PRO A 140 15.36 20.15 3.00
N VAL A 141 16.05 20.54 1.92
CA VAL A 141 16.71 21.86 1.83
C VAL A 141 15.69 23.01 1.88
N GLU A 142 16.15 24.24 2.03
CA GLU A 142 15.28 25.42 1.90
C GLU A 142 14.90 25.65 0.42
N ASP A 143 13.74 26.26 0.16
CA ASP A 143 13.27 26.68 -1.19
C ASP A 143 13.23 25.58 -2.28
N PHE A 144 12.73 24.40 -1.93
CA PHE A 144 12.55 23.28 -2.86
C PHE A 144 11.16 23.27 -3.52
N LYS A 145 11.05 22.59 -4.67
CA LYS A 145 9.73 22.28 -5.24
C LYS A 145 9.17 21.02 -4.60
N GLN A 146 7.93 21.14 -4.16
CA GLN A 146 7.21 20.11 -3.44
C GLN A 146 7.24 18.72 -4.10
N HIS A 147 6.91 18.66 -5.39
CA HIS A 147 6.90 17.42 -6.17
C HIS A 147 8.30 16.83 -6.40
N GLU A 148 9.36 17.64 -6.39
CA GLU A 148 10.74 17.16 -6.59
C GLU A 148 11.24 16.50 -5.30
N TYR A 149 10.97 17.11 -4.14
CA TYR A 149 11.35 16.54 -2.84
C TYR A 149 10.56 15.26 -2.51
N GLU A 150 9.26 15.22 -2.83
CA GLU A 150 8.48 13.99 -2.66
C GLU A 150 9.12 12.81 -3.43
N ALA A 151 9.55 13.06 -4.68
CA ALA A 151 10.17 12.03 -5.49
C ALA A 151 11.51 11.56 -4.90
N ALA A 152 12.32 12.49 -4.37
CA ALA A 152 13.56 12.18 -3.66
C ALA A 152 13.31 11.33 -2.41
N ALA A 153 12.35 11.73 -1.56
CA ALA A 153 11.98 11.02 -0.34
C ALA A 153 11.45 9.60 -0.64
N ARG A 154 10.63 9.45 -1.68
CA ARG A 154 10.16 8.12 -2.15
C ARG A 154 11.34 7.24 -2.58
N LEU A 155 12.24 7.77 -3.40
CA LEU A 155 13.38 6.99 -3.89
C LEU A 155 14.32 6.60 -2.74
N ALA A 156 14.53 7.49 -1.76
CA ALA A 156 15.30 7.21 -0.56
C ALA A 156 14.70 6.05 0.26
N GLY A 157 13.38 6.06 0.47
CA GLY A 157 12.66 4.97 1.13
C GLY A 157 12.80 3.63 0.40
N LEU A 158 12.53 3.60 -0.90
CA LEU A 158 12.62 2.38 -1.71
C LEU A 158 14.05 1.82 -1.76
N ARG A 159 15.06 2.67 -1.92
CA ARG A 159 16.48 2.27 -1.90
C ARG A 159 16.90 1.74 -0.54
N THR A 160 16.46 2.36 0.54
CA THR A 160 16.72 1.90 1.91
C THR A 160 16.10 0.52 2.13
N ALA A 161 14.83 0.33 1.76
CA ALA A 161 14.16 -0.96 1.87
C ALA A 161 14.84 -2.06 1.03
N ALA A 162 15.32 -1.72 -0.17
CA ALA A 162 16.09 -2.65 -1.00
C ALA A 162 17.44 -2.99 -0.35
N ALA A 163 18.18 -2.02 0.17
CA ALA A 163 19.46 -2.23 0.84
C ALA A 163 19.33 -3.09 2.10
N ILE A 164 18.29 -2.86 2.91
CA ILE A 164 17.96 -3.72 4.06
C ILE A 164 17.55 -5.12 3.59
N GLY A 165 16.76 -5.22 2.51
CA GLY A 165 16.38 -6.49 1.91
C GLY A 165 17.59 -7.33 1.48
N GLU A 166 18.63 -6.72 0.94
CA GLU A 166 19.86 -7.43 0.51
C GLU A 166 20.54 -8.21 1.65
N LEU A 167 20.37 -7.80 2.91
CA LEU A 167 20.90 -8.53 4.07
C LEU A 167 20.30 -9.94 4.20
N ALA A 168 19.15 -10.18 3.56
CA ALA A 168 18.43 -11.45 3.56
C ALA A 168 18.87 -12.43 2.47
N ARG A 169 19.72 -12.01 1.52
CA ARG A 169 19.99 -12.76 0.29
C ARG A 169 20.51 -14.18 0.54
N GLU A 170 21.47 -14.31 1.44
CA GLU A 170 22.15 -15.57 1.76
C GLU A 170 21.56 -16.28 3.00
N LEU A 171 20.48 -15.74 3.57
CA LEU A 171 19.83 -16.31 4.75
C LEU A 171 18.90 -17.46 4.35
N VAL A 172 18.74 -18.43 5.26
CA VAL A 172 17.76 -19.49 5.11
C VAL A 172 16.41 -18.99 5.63
N PRO A 173 15.34 -18.99 4.83
CA PRO A 173 14.00 -18.58 5.30
C PRO A 173 13.46 -19.49 6.41
N ASP A 174 12.76 -18.89 7.36
CA ASP A 174 11.99 -19.59 8.39
C ASP A 174 10.77 -20.31 7.78
N GLU A 175 10.18 -19.71 6.74
CA GLU A 175 9.07 -20.27 5.98
C GLU A 175 9.28 -20.03 4.49
N THR A 176 8.81 -20.96 3.65
CA THR A 176 8.80 -20.78 2.20
C THR A 176 7.42 -21.11 1.67
N VAL A 177 6.83 -20.16 0.94
CA VAL A 177 5.51 -20.31 0.31
C VAL A 177 5.67 -20.15 -1.20
N VAL A 178 5.02 -21.04 -1.95
CA VAL A 178 5.03 -21.00 -3.41
C VAL A 178 3.68 -20.49 -3.91
N TYR A 179 3.73 -19.40 -4.66
CA TYR A 179 2.58 -18.83 -5.35
C TYR A 179 2.70 -19.10 -6.84
N GLU A 180 1.60 -19.58 -7.43
CA GLU A 180 1.54 -19.88 -8.85
C GLU A 180 0.34 -19.17 -9.46
N THR A 181 0.61 -18.33 -10.46
CA THR A 181 -0.44 -17.70 -11.28
C THR A 181 -0.51 -18.45 -12.62
N PRO A 182 -1.62 -19.14 -12.93
CA PRO A 182 -1.76 -19.83 -14.22
C PRO A 182 -1.82 -18.81 -15.36
N THR A 183 -1.42 -19.24 -16.55
CA THR A 183 -1.73 -18.52 -17.78
C THR A 183 -3.23 -18.56 -18.06
N ILE A 184 -3.73 -17.60 -18.83
CA ILE A 184 -5.15 -17.56 -19.21
C ILE A 184 -5.59 -18.88 -19.85
N ALA A 185 -4.76 -19.49 -20.70
CA ALA A 185 -5.06 -20.78 -21.33
C ALA A 185 -5.17 -21.92 -20.30
N GLU A 186 -4.31 -21.95 -19.29
CA GLU A 186 -4.36 -22.94 -18.21
C GLU A 186 -5.61 -22.80 -17.34
N THR A 187 -6.23 -21.61 -17.28
CA THR A 187 -7.51 -21.44 -16.58
C THR A 187 -8.67 -22.20 -17.22
N PHE A 188 -8.52 -22.77 -18.42
CA PHE A 188 -9.54 -23.56 -19.11
C PHE A 188 -9.36 -25.08 -18.95
N LYS A 189 -8.50 -25.52 -18.03
CA LYS A 189 -8.35 -26.95 -17.74
C LYS A 189 -9.69 -27.57 -17.29
N GLU A 190 -9.90 -28.82 -17.69
CA GLU A 190 -11.11 -29.59 -17.39
C GLU A 190 -11.41 -29.68 -15.88
N GLU A 191 -10.37 -29.69 -15.04
CA GLU A 191 -10.48 -29.71 -13.57
C GLU A 191 -11.16 -28.48 -12.97
N TRP A 192 -11.19 -27.34 -13.67
CA TRP A 192 -11.75 -26.08 -13.17
C TRP A 192 -12.97 -25.61 -13.96
N LYS A 193 -13.50 -26.43 -14.89
CA LYS A 193 -14.59 -26.04 -15.79
C LYS A 193 -15.89 -25.63 -15.08
N ASP A 194 -16.12 -26.19 -13.89
CA ASP A 194 -17.32 -25.97 -13.09
C ASP A 194 -17.11 -24.89 -12.01
N LEU A 195 -15.90 -24.33 -11.89
CA LEU A 195 -15.60 -23.25 -10.95
C LEU A 195 -15.88 -21.89 -11.59
N PRO A 196 -16.46 -20.93 -10.84
CA PRO A 196 -16.66 -19.58 -11.35
C PRO A 196 -15.33 -18.92 -11.68
N ARG A 197 -15.26 -18.30 -12.86
CA ARG A 197 -14.08 -17.58 -13.36
C ARG A 197 -14.06 -16.19 -12.75
N VAL A 198 -13.15 -15.97 -11.80
CA VAL A 198 -13.09 -14.74 -11.02
C VAL A 198 -11.85 -13.94 -11.42
N GLY A 199 -12.01 -12.64 -11.67
CA GLY A 199 -10.90 -11.70 -11.81
C GLY A 199 -10.80 -10.73 -10.62
N TYR A 200 -9.70 -10.02 -10.55
CA TYR A 200 -9.51 -8.93 -9.60
C TYR A 200 -9.24 -7.63 -10.36
N VAL A 201 -10.08 -6.62 -10.15
CA VAL A 201 -9.86 -5.25 -10.65
C VAL A 201 -9.28 -4.43 -9.52
N MET A 202 -7.99 -4.15 -9.62
CA MET A 202 -7.25 -3.35 -8.66
C MET A 202 -7.17 -1.92 -9.18
N MET A 203 -7.91 -1.01 -8.55
CA MET A 203 -7.81 0.41 -8.88
C MET A 203 -6.53 0.97 -8.24
N LEU A 204 -5.80 1.79 -8.99
CA LEU A 204 -4.54 2.40 -8.58
C LEU A 204 -4.75 3.90 -8.53
N GLN A 205 -4.47 4.49 -7.38
CA GLN A 205 -4.65 5.92 -7.17
C GLN A 205 -3.80 6.72 -8.17
N SER A 206 -4.49 7.50 -9.01
CA SER A 206 -3.88 8.36 -10.04
C SER A 206 -4.44 9.79 -10.09
N GLN A 207 -4.90 10.27 -8.93
CA GLN A 207 -5.43 11.61 -8.67
C GLN A 207 -4.69 12.30 -7.52
N GLY A 208 -3.52 11.79 -7.13
CA GLY A 208 -2.75 12.34 -6.03
C GLY A 208 -2.30 13.77 -6.31
N LEU A 209 -2.26 14.59 -5.25
CA LEU A 209 -1.95 16.02 -5.37
C LEU A 209 -0.53 16.29 -5.90
N LEU A 210 0.42 15.41 -5.58
CA LEU A 210 1.82 15.52 -5.99
C LEU A 210 2.20 14.43 -6.99
N HIS A 211 2.08 13.18 -6.56
CA HIS A 211 2.37 11.98 -7.36
C HIS A 211 1.30 10.92 -7.10
N ASP A 212 1.41 9.83 -7.86
CA ASP A 212 0.43 8.75 -7.95
C ASP A 212 1.09 7.40 -7.62
N THR A 213 0.32 6.33 -7.69
CA THR A 213 0.85 4.96 -7.67
C THR A 213 1.66 4.68 -8.95
N TYR A 214 2.77 3.94 -8.83
CA TYR A 214 3.64 3.59 -9.96
C TYR A 214 3.60 2.10 -10.25
N VAL A 215 3.63 1.75 -11.53
CA VAL A 215 3.71 0.38 -12.03
C VAL A 215 4.95 0.25 -12.91
N TYR A 216 5.92 -0.59 -12.53
CA TYR A 216 7.21 -0.72 -13.22
C TYR A 216 7.93 0.64 -13.42
N GLY A 217 7.82 1.53 -12.43
CA GLY A 217 8.38 2.89 -12.46
C GLY A 217 7.65 3.88 -13.38
N VAL A 218 6.55 3.47 -13.99
CA VAL A 218 5.67 4.35 -14.76
C VAL A 218 4.50 4.78 -13.88
N ASP A 219 4.29 6.08 -13.82
CA ASP A 219 3.14 6.69 -13.17
C ASP A 219 1.82 6.12 -13.74
N ALA A 220 0.96 5.56 -12.87
CA ALA A 220 -0.27 4.88 -13.28
C ALA A 220 -1.21 5.78 -14.09
N LYS A 221 -1.18 7.10 -13.89
CA LYS A 221 -1.98 8.07 -14.66
C LYS A 221 -1.66 8.04 -16.16
N ARG A 222 -0.46 7.57 -16.53
CA ARG A 222 0.02 7.49 -17.92
C ARG A 222 -0.27 6.15 -18.60
N THR A 223 -0.91 5.22 -17.90
CA THR A 223 -1.22 3.89 -18.42
C THR A 223 -2.70 3.78 -18.80
N LEU A 224 -3.04 2.87 -19.71
CA LEU A 224 -4.41 2.36 -19.80
C LEU A 224 -4.53 1.15 -18.89
N SER A 225 -5.75 0.81 -18.49
CA SER A 225 -6.02 -0.41 -17.74
C SER A 225 -5.40 -1.61 -18.48
N THR A 226 -4.70 -2.47 -17.75
CA THR A 226 -3.94 -3.61 -18.30
C THR A 226 -3.98 -4.80 -17.36
N LEU A 227 -3.50 -5.95 -17.83
CA LEU A 227 -3.29 -7.13 -17.02
C LEU A 227 -1.93 -7.10 -16.32
N ILE A 228 -1.91 -7.60 -15.10
CA ILE A 228 -0.69 -7.90 -14.34
C ILE A 228 -0.87 -9.25 -13.63
N SER A 229 0.20 -10.02 -13.49
CA SER A 229 0.16 -11.23 -12.67
C SER A 229 0.06 -10.88 -11.20
N ALA A 230 -0.69 -11.68 -10.44
CA ALA A 230 -0.75 -11.54 -9.00
C ALA A 230 0.63 -11.63 -8.35
N THR A 231 1.51 -12.50 -8.84
CA THR A 231 2.87 -12.62 -8.31
C THR A 231 3.77 -11.45 -8.66
N GLU A 232 3.50 -10.69 -9.73
CA GLU A 232 4.24 -9.45 -10.03
C GLU A 232 3.96 -8.37 -8.97
N VAL A 233 2.70 -8.25 -8.53
CA VAL A 233 2.31 -7.32 -7.45
C VAL A 233 3.03 -7.69 -6.15
N MET A 234 3.06 -8.99 -5.81
CA MET A 234 3.83 -9.50 -4.67
C MET A 234 5.33 -9.24 -4.82
N ASP A 235 5.87 -9.23 -6.03
CA ASP A 235 7.31 -9.07 -6.26
C ASP A 235 7.73 -7.60 -6.48
N GLY A 236 6.88 -6.65 -6.05
CA GLY A 236 7.21 -5.23 -5.98
C GLY A 236 7.02 -4.45 -7.28
N ALA A 237 6.23 -4.95 -8.23
CA ALA A 237 5.93 -4.24 -9.48
C ALA A 237 5.15 -2.93 -9.27
N ILE A 238 4.40 -2.82 -8.17
CA ILE A 238 3.61 -1.65 -7.81
C ILE A 238 4.19 -1.01 -6.56
N VAL A 239 4.44 0.30 -6.61
CA VAL A 239 4.91 1.08 -5.46
C VAL A 239 4.01 2.29 -5.23
N SER A 240 3.80 2.63 -3.98
CA SER A 240 3.03 3.81 -3.62
C SER A 240 3.86 5.07 -3.86
N GLY A 241 3.29 6.02 -4.59
CA GLY A 241 3.76 7.39 -4.61
C GLY A 241 2.66 8.38 -4.29
N ASN A 242 1.44 7.89 -4.04
CA ASN A 242 0.28 8.74 -3.98
C ASN A 242 0.25 9.64 -2.73
N CYS A 243 -0.37 10.79 -2.91
CA CYS A 243 -0.73 11.73 -1.87
C CYS A 243 -2.25 11.78 -1.85
N VAL A 244 -2.83 10.97 -0.94
CA VAL A 244 -4.25 10.88 -0.58
C VAL A 244 -4.35 10.63 0.91
N SER A 245 -5.56 10.67 1.47
CA SER A 245 -5.82 10.45 2.90
C SER A 245 -5.11 9.22 3.46
N ALA A 246 -4.62 9.33 4.69
CA ALA A 246 -3.71 8.31 5.22
C ALA A 246 -4.42 6.98 5.48
N CYS A 247 -5.71 7.00 5.82
CA CYS A 247 -6.50 5.83 6.17
C CYS A 247 -6.73 4.85 5.00
N ASP A 248 -7.00 5.39 3.81
CA ASP A 248 -7.39 4.67 2.60
C ASP A 248 -6.24 4.53 1.59
N LYS A 249 -5.10 5.19 1.84
CA LYS A 249 -3.86 5.01 1.09
C LYS A 249 -3.36 3.55 1.07
N ASN A 250 -3.09 3.03 -0.12
CA ASN A 250 -2.29 1.82 -0.27
C ASN A 250 -0.81 2.21 -0.24
N THR A 251 -0.13 1.83 0.85
CA THR A 251 1.34 1.94 0.96
C THR A 251 2.00 0.89 0.08
N THR A 252 3.31 1.02 -0.16
CA THR A 252 4.08 -0.03 -0.84
C THR A 252 3.97 -1.37 -0.12
N TYR A 253 3.94 -1.37 1.23
CA TYR A 253 3.70 -2.56 2.06
C TYR A 253 2.35 -3.21 1.75
N HIS A 254 1.29 -2.40 1.61
CA HIS A 254 -0.05 -2.89 1.27
C HIS A 254 -0.07 -3.55 -0.11
N HIS A 255 0.58 -2.94 -1.12
CA HIS A 255 0.69 -3.55 -2.45
C HIS A 255 1.48 -4.87 -2.42
N GLN A 256 2.64 -4.88 -1.76
CA GLN A 256 3.51 -6.05 -1.60
C GLN A 256 2.81 -7.24 -0.90
N ASN A 257 1.82 -6.96 -0.06
CA ASN A 257 1.09 -7.93 0.77
C ASN A 257 -0.42 -7.96 0.49
N ASN A 258 -0.85 -7.59 -0.73
CA ASN A 258 -2.27 -7.42 -1.06
C ASN A 258 -3.14 -8.63 -0.62
N PRO A 259 -4.04 -8.47 0.37
CA PRO A 259 -4.76 -9.58 0.98
C PRO A 259 -5.77 -10.22 0.02
N VAL A 260 -6.36 -9.43 -0.89
CA VAL A 260 -7.27 -9.94 -1.92
C VAL A 260 -6.53 -10.91 -2.84
N ILE A 261 -5.29 -10.58 -3.23
CA ILE A 261 -4.45 -11.49 -4.02
C ILE A 261 -4.14 -12.78 -3.25
N HIS A 262 -3.73 -12.67 -1.99
CA HIS A 262 -3.42 -13.84 -1.17
C HIS A 262 -4.63 -14.78 -1.04
N ASP A 263 -5.81 -14.23 -0.75
CA ASP A 263 -7.04 -15.01 -0.58
C ASP A 263 -7.49 -15.65 -1.89
N LEU A 264 -7.46 -14.90 -3.01
CA LEU A 264 -7.80 -15.41 -4.33
C LEU A 264 -6.90 -16.58 -4.74
N LEU A 265 -5.59 -16.47 -4.52
CA LEU A 265 -4.64 -17.56 -4.78
C LEU A 265 -4.87 -18.76 -3.85
N ALA A 266 -5.22 -18.54 -2.58
CA ALA A 266 -5.47 -19.61 -1.62
C ALA A 266 -6.69 -20.48 -1.98
N VAL A 267 -7.72 -19.87 -2.59
CA VAL A 267 -8.96 -20.55 -3.01
C VAL A 267 -9.04 -20.90 -4.50
N HIS A 268 -8.06 -20.46 -5.30
CA HIS A 268 -7.92 -20.81 -6.72
C HIS A 268 -7.88 -22.33 -6.92
N GLY A 269 -8.61 -22.84 -7.92
CA GLY A 269 -8.73 -24.26 -8.23
C GLY A 269 -9.54 -25.09 -7.22
N LYS A 270 -10.06 -24.46 -6.14
CA LYS A 270 -10.82 -25.12 -5.07
C LYS A 270 -12.27 -24.63 -5.00
N LYS A 271 -12.44 -23.31 -4.91
CA LYS A 271 -13.76 -22.65 -4.83
C LYS A 271 -14.02 -21.75 -6.04
N ILE A 272 -12.96 -21.18 -6.59
CA ILE A 272 -13.00 -20.27 -7.73
C ILE A 272 -11.88 -20.62 -8.69
N ASN A 273 -12.04 -20.22 -9.95
CA ASN A 273 -10.98 -20.19 -10.93
C ASN A 273 -10.49 -18.74 -11.06
N PHE A 274 -9.50 -18.37 -10.24
CA PHE A 274 -8.88 -17.05 -10.35
C PHE A 274 -8.10 -16.91 -11.66
N VAL A 275 -8.54 -16.00 -12.54
CA VAL A 275 -8.05 -15.86 -13.91
C VAL A 275 -6.89 -14.87 -14.03
N GLY A 276 -6.88 -13.82 -13.21
CA GLY A 276 -5.84 -12.80 -13.21
C GLY A 276 -6.28 -11.46 -12.65
N THR A 277 -5.33 -10.53 -12.60
CA THR A 277 -5.52 -9.17 -12.08
C THR A 277 -5.54 -8.17 -13.23
N ILE A 278 -6.55 -7.31 -13.25
CA ILE A 278 -6.64 -6.11 -14.06
C ILE A 278 -6.26 -4.94 -13.15
N ILE A 279 -5.22 -4.20 -13.50
CA ILE A 279 -4.99 -2.88 -12.91
C ILE A 279 -5.68 -1.82 -13.74
N THR A 280 -6.28 -0.84 -13.07
CA THR A 280 -6.90 0.32 -13.71
C THR A 280 -6.47 1.58 -12.98
N ASN A 281 -6.25 2.64 -13.72
CA ASN A 281 -6.06 3.95 -13.12
C ASN A 281 -7.42 4.61 -12.86
N GLU A 282 -7.38 5.65 -12.04
CA GLU A 282 -8.51 6.48 -11.62
C GLU A 282 -8.14 7.93 -11.92
N ASN A 283 -8.51 8.47 -13.08
CA ASN A 283 -8.11 9.83 -13.43
C ASN A 283 -9.14 10.86 -12.96
N VAL A 284 -8.72 12.11 -12.82
CA VAL A 284 -9.60 13.19 -12.32
C VAL A 284 -10.77 13.45 -13.27
N TYR A 285 -10.53 13.48 -14.59
CA TYR A 285 -11.53 13.87 -15.58
C TYR A 285 -12.44 12.73 -16.03
N LEU A 286 -13.73 13.02 -16.18
CA LEU A 286 -14.76 12.04 -16.54
C LEU A 286 -14.42 11.24 -17.80
N ASP A 287 -13.92 11.87 -18.86
CA ASP A 287 -13.55 11.17 -20.11
C ASP A 287 -12.46 10.12 -19.89
N ASP A 288 -11.54 10.37 -18.95
CA ASP A 288 -10.48 9.43 -18.59
C ASP A 288 -11.03 8.30 -17.72
N LYS A 289 -11.97 8.57 -16.79
CA LYS A 289 -12.70 7.55 -16.02
C LYS A 289 -13.47 6.61 -16.95
N ILE A 290 -14.17 7.17 -17.94
CA ILE A 290 -14.91 6.41 -18.97
C ILE A 290 -13.94 5.53 -19.75
N ARG A 291 -12.82 6.08 -20.22
CA ARG A 291 -11.82 5.35 -21.01
C ARG A 291 -11.23 4.16 -20.24
N SER A 292 -10.89 4.37 -18.98
CA SER A 292 -10.22 3.37 -18.15
C SER A 292 -11.18 2.23 -17.79
N SER A 293 -12.39 2.58 -17.34
CA SER A 293 -13.43 1.59 -17.06
C SER A 293 -13.96 0.86 -18.30
N ASP A 294 -13.97 1.48 -19.48
CA ASP A 294 -14.26 0.79 -20.75
C ASP A 294 -13.19 -0.28 -21.07
N TRP A 295 -11.91 0.02 -20.83
CA TRP A 295 -10.83 -0.93 -21.03
C TRP A 295 -10.87 -2.07 -20.01
N THR A 296 -11.08 -1.77 -18.73
CA THR A 296 -11.31 -2.76 -17.68
C THR A 296 -12.42 -3.73 -18.07
N SER A 297 -13.57 -3.19 -18.45
CA SER A 297 -14.76 -3.95 -18.82
C SER A 297 -14.53 -4.81 -20.08
N LYS A 298 -13.83 -4.27 -21.09
CA LYS A 298 -13.44 -5.03 -22.29
C LYS A 298 -12.49 -6.18 -21.98
N MET A 299 -11.49 -5.97 -21.14
CA MET A 299 -10.56 -7.03 -20.72
C MET A 299 -11.27 -8.11 -19.92
N ALA A 300 -12.15 -7.75 -18.98
CA ALA A 300 -12.94 -8.71 -18.22
C ALA A 300 -13.77 -9.63 -19.12
N ARG A 301 -14.37 -9.09 -20.20
CA ARG A 301 -15.01 -9.93 -21.23
C ARG A 301 -14.05 -10.79 -22.02
N TYR A 302 -12.87 -10.28 -22.41
CA TYR A 302 -11.88 -11.10 -23.10
C TYR A 302 -11.38 -12.28 -22.26
N LEU A 303 -11.28 -12.08 -20.94
CA LEU A 303 -10.93 -13.12 -19.98
C LEU A 303 -12.09 -14.09 -19.71
N SER A 304 -13.30 -13.80 -20.22
CA SER A 304 -14.52 -14.56 -19.96
C SER A 304 -14.75 -14.73 -18.45
N LEU A 305 -14.73 -13.63 -17.71
CA LEU A 305 -15.00 -13.64 -16.27
C LEU A 305 -16.49 -13.82 -15.98
N ASP A 306 -16.81 -14.62 -14.98
CA ASP A 306 -18.15 -14.73 -14.39
C ASP A 306 -18.33 -13.71 -13.27
N ALA A 307 -17.26 -13.37 -12.57
CA ALA A 307 -17.26 -12.37 -11.50
C ALA A 307 -15.93 -11.60 -11.39
N ALA A 308 -15.96 -10.44 -10.74
CA ALA A 308 -14.80 -9.64 -10.41
C ALA A 308 -14.91 -9.04 -9.00
N ILE A 309 -13.82 -9.10 -8.25
CA ILE A 309 -13.64 -8.29 -7.04
C ILE A 309 -13.02 -6.95 -7.47
N ILE A 310 -13.48 -5.83 -6.93
CA ILE A 310 -12.95 -4.50 -7.25
C ILE A 310 -12.52 -3.83 -5.94
N THR A 311 -11.26 -3.45 -5.81
CA THR A 311 -10.79 -2.62 -4.68
C THR A 311 -10.54 -1.20 -5.17
N GLN A 312 -11.04 -0.24 -4.42
CA GLN A 312 -10.75 1.18 -4.60
C GLN A 312 -9.40 1.57 -3.96
N GLU A 313 -8.86 2.72 -4.34
CA GLU A 313 -7.81 3.40 -3.57
C GLU A 313 -8.08 4.91 -3.45
N GLY A 314 -8.34 5.41 -2.25
CA GLY A 314 -8.66 6.81 -1.97
C GLY A 314 -10.17 7.04 -1.90
N PHE A 315 -10.65 8.28 -1.86
CA PHE A 315 -12.08 8.56 -1.62
C PHE A 315 -12.62 9.77 -2.37
N GLY A 316 -13.95 9.83 -2.52
CA GLY A 316 -14.65 10.95 -3.13
C GLY A 316 -14.67 10.85 -4.65
N ASN A 317 -13.70 11.46 -5.34
CA ASN A 317 -13.68 11.41 -6.82
C ASN A 317 -13.37 9.99 -7.38
N PRO A 318 -12.51 9.16 -6.75
CA PRO A 318 -12.38 7.73 -7.03
C PRO A 318 -13.66 6.91 -6.92
N ASP A 319 -14.64 7.30 -6.08
CA ASP A 319 -15.90 6.56 -5.93
C ASP A 319 -16.64 6.44 -7.27
N THR A 320 -16.57 7.47 -8.12
CA THR A 320 -17.12 7.43 -9.49
C THR A 320 -16.40 6.39 -10.37
N ASP A 321 -15.08 6.20 -10.23
CA ASP A 321 -14.36 5.13 -10.94
C ASP A 321 -14.81 3.76 -10.45
N LEU A 322 -15.00 3.59 -9.13
CA LEU A 322 -15.44 2.34 -8.52
C LEU A 322 -16.81 1.93 -9.04
N ILE A 323 -17.78 2.84 -8.96
CA ILE A 323 -19.15 2.61 -9.43
C ILE A 323 -19.18 2.42 -10.95
N MET A 324 -18.36 3.14 -11.71
CA MET A 324 -18.30 2.96 -13.18
C MET A 324 -17.70 1.60 -13.59
N ASN A 325 -16.64 1.14 -12.92
CA ASN A 325 -16.10 -0.20 -13.13
C ASN A 325 -17.16 -1.27 -12.76
N CYS A 326 -17.79 -1.14 -11.60
CA CYS A 326 -18.83 -2.05 -11.13
C CYS A 326 -20.00 -2.16 -12.13
N THR A 327 -20.60 -1.02 -12.48
CA THR A 327 -21.79 -0.99 -13.34
C THR A 327 -21.52 -1.48 -14.76
N LYS A 328 -20.35 -1.19 -15.33
CA LYS A 328 -19.98 -1.66 -16.68
C LYS A 328 -19.76 -3.17 -16.72
N LEU A 329 -19.23 -3.76 -15.65
CA LEU A 329 -19.08 -5.20 -15.52
C LEU A 329 -20.44 -5.90 -15.31
N GLU A 330 -21.29 -5.41 -14.40
CA GLU A 330 -22.63 -5.98 -14.17
C GLU A 330 -23.53 -5.89 -15.41
N LYS A 331 -23.46 -4.79 -16.18
CA LYS A 331 -24.18 -4.65 -17.46
C LYS A 331 -23.73 -5.66 -18.53
N GLN A 332 -22.60 -6.32 -18.34
CA GLN A 332 -22.10 -7.40 -19.21
C GLN A 332 -22.38 -8.80 -18.64
N GLY A 333 -23.09 -8.89 -17.52
CA GLY A 333 -23.38 -10.15 -16.84
C GLY A 333 -22.25 -10.65 -15.95
N ILE A 334 -21.21 -9.85 -15.71
CA ILE A 334 -20.09 -10.19 -14.82
C ILE A 334 -20.43 -9.70 -13.42
N LYS A 335 -20.52 -10.61 -12.45
CA LYS A 335 -20.90 -10.27 -11.08
C LYS A 335 -19.81 -9.51 -10.35
N THR A 336 -20.15 -8.50 -9.56
CA THR A 336 -19.15 -7.69 -8.86
C THR A 336 -19.31 -7.75 -7.35
N VAL A 337 -18.17 -7.67 -6.66
CA VAL A 337 -18.08 -7.30 -5.24
C VAL A 337 -17.11 -6.14 -5.16
N ILE A 338 -17.54 -5.01 -4.59
CA ILE A 338 -16.66 -3.86 -4.36
C ILE A 338 -16.16 -3.86 -2.92
N ILE A 339 -14.90 -3.48 -2.73
CA ILE A 339 -14.27 -3.25 -1.44
C ILE A 339 -13.82 -1.79 -1.41
N THR A 340 -14.31 -1.04 -0.43
CA THR A 340 -14.08 0.41 -0.24
C THR A 340 -14.25 0.75 1.25
N ASP A 341 -14.07 1.99 1.64
CA ASP A 341 -14.39 2.49 2.98
C ASP A 341 -15.63 3.39 2.97
N GLU A 342 -15.95 3.96 4.14
CA GLU A 342 -17.13 4.79 4.31
C GLU A 342 -16.75 6.21 4.76
N TYR A 343 -17.29 7.20 4.06
CA TYR A 343 -17.25 8.60 4.46
C TYR A 343 -18.64 9.09 4.89
N ALA A 344 -19.16 8.51 5.99
CA ALA A 344 -20.53 8.72 6.45
C ALA A 344 -20.72 9.99 7.32
N GLY A 345 -19.69 10.83 7.46
CA GLY A 345 -19.66 11.94 8.41
C GLY A 345 -19.62 11.46 9.87
N GLN A 346 -19.28 12.38 10.78
CA GLN A 346 -19.10 12.07 12.21
C GLN A 346 -20.38 11.54 12.89
N ASP A 347 -21.56 11.87 12.35
CA ASP A 347 -22.84 11.38 12.87
C ASP A 347 -23.35 10.12 12.17
N GLY A 348 -22.60 9.62 11.19
CA GLY A 348 -22.90 8.41 10.41
C GLY A 348 -24.11 8.54 9.48
N LYS A 349 -24.55 9.77 9.13
CA LYS A 349 -25.76 9.99 8.32
C LYS A 349 -25.51 10.52 6.92
N SER A 350 -24.27 10.88 6.58
CA SER A 350 -23.93 11.28 5.21
C SER A 350 -23.97 10.09 4.27
N GLN A 351 -24.17 10.37 2.99
CA GLN A 351 -24.00 9.36 1.96
C GLN A 351 -22.51 8.98 1.91
N SER A 352 -22.18 7.72 2.21
CA SER A 352 -20.79 7.28 2.41
C SER A 352 -19.92 7.35 1.15
N LEU A 353 -20.52 7.16 -0.03
CA LEU A 353 -19.84 7.23 -1.33
C LEU A 353 -20.40 8.40 -2.13
N ALA A 354 -19.53 9.14 -2.81
CA ALA A 354 -19.91 10.28 -3.65
C ALA A 354 -20.74 9.86 -4.90
N ASP A 355 -20.62 8.61 -5.33
CA ASP A 355 -21.41 8.01 -6.41
C ASP A 355 -22.05 6.69 -5.95
N ALA A 356 -23.18 6.31 -6.55
CA ALA A 356 -23.90 5.08 -6.24
C ALA A 356 -24.78 4.63 -7.42
N ASP A 357 -24.95 3.31 -7.56
CA ASP A 357 -25.83 2.70 -8.55
C ASP A 357 -26.44 1.42 -7.96
N GLU A 358 -27.71 1.12 -8.30
CA GLU A 358 -28.42 -0.08 -7.80
C GLU A 358 -27.73 -1.41 -8.19
N LEU A 359 -26.87 -1.39 -9.22
CA LEU A 359 -26.05 -2.54 -9.60
C LEU A 359 -24.90 -2.81 -8.62
N ALA A 360 -24.44 -1.80 -7.87
CA ALA A 360 -23.41 -1.95 -6.84
C ALA A 360 -24.04 -2.43 -5.51
N ASN A 361 -24.56 -3.66 -5.51
CA ASN A 361 -25.33 -4.22 -4.39
C ASN A 361 -24.58 -5.23 -3.50
N ALA A 362 -23.30 -5.48 -3.80
CA ALA A 362 -22.41 -6.29 -2.98
C ALA A 362 -21.18 -5.46 -2.60
N VAL A 363 -21.21 -4.88 -1.40
CA VAL A 363 -20.21 -3.93 -0.89
C VAL A 363 -19.61 -4.49 0.40
N VAL A 364 -18.29 -4.53 0.46
CA VAL A 364 -17.52 -4.81 1.67
C VAL A 364 -16.83 -3.52 2.10
N THR A 365 -17.04 -3.14 3.36
CA THR A 365 -16.49 -1.91 3.93
C THR A 365 -15.19 -2.18 4.70
N GLY A 366 -14.19 -1.34 4.49
CA GLY A 366 -12.95 -1.26 5.27
C GLY A 366 -13.11 -0.49 6.59
N GLY A 367 -14.25 0.17 6.83
CA GLY A 367 -14.55 0.95 8.02
C GLY A 367 -14.95 2.40 7.71
N ASN A 368 -15.39 3.14 8.74
CA ASN A 368 -15.78 4.54 8.62
C ASN A 368 -14.59 5.47 8.88
N ALA A 369 -14.16 6.23 7.88
CA ALA A 369 -13.02 7.13 7.98
C ALA A 369 -13.31 8.38 8.84
N ASN A 370 -14.58 8.73 9.05
CA ASN A 370 -15.01 9.92 9.81
C ASN A 370 -15.21 9.66 11.31
N GLU A 371 -14.95 8.46 11.82
CA GLU A 371 -15.01 8.19 13.26
C GLU A 371 -13.99 9.06 13.99
N VAL A 372 -14.45 9.85 14.97
CA VAL A 372 -13.60 10.75 15.74
C VAL A 372 -12.92 9.97 16.87
N VAL A 373 -11.60 10.06 16.92
CA VAL A 373 -10.78 9.45 17.97
C VAL A 373 -9.98 10.51 18.72
N VAL A 374 -9.65 10.21 19.97
CA VAL A 374 -8.71 10.98 20.77
C VAL A 374 -7.45 10.15 20.99
N LEU A 375 -6.39 10.46 20.25
CA LEU A 375 -5.09 9.84 20.42
C LEU A 375 -4.39 10.45 21.65
N PRO A 376 -3.89 9.65 22.60
CA PRO A 376 -3.19 10.19 23.76
C PRO A 376 -1.87 10.87 23.36
N PRO A 377 -1.32 11.75 24.22
CA PRO A 377 0.09 12.12 24.11
C PRO A 377 0.95 10.87 24.34
N LEU A 378 1.98 10.70 23.50
CA LEU A 378 2.98 9.65 23.65
C LEU A 378 4.31 10.27 24.07
N ASP A 379 5.17 9.48 24.72
CA ASP A 379 6.42 9.99 25.32
C ASP A 379 7.40 10.51 24.28
N ARG A 380 7.32 10.00 23.05
CA ARG A 380 8.23 10.35 21.96
C ARG A 380 7.50 10.49 20.63
N VAL A 381 7.93 11.47 19.84
CA VAL A 381 7.51 11.67 18.45
C VAL A 381 8.72 11.50 17.54
N ILE A 382 8.57 10.68 16.49
CA ILE A 382 9.52 10.56 15.38
C ILE A 382 8.95 11.35 14.20
N GLY A 383 9.68 12.38 13.76
CA GLY A 383 9.24 13.35 12.74
C GLY A 383 8.74 14.66 13.37
N THR A 384 7.58 15.18 12.92
CA THR A 384 7.01 16.46 13.40
C THR A 384 5.48 16.41 13.52
N LEU A 385 4.95 17.17 14.48
CA LEU A 385 3.50 17.37 14.69
C LEU A 385 2.92 18.56 13.93
N ASP A 386 3.75 19.33 13.21
CA ASP A 386 3.37 20.63 12.63
C ASP A 386 2.14 20.57 11.70
N TYR A 387 1.85 19.40 11.12
CA TYR A 387 0.78 19.23 10.13
C TYR A 387 -0.53 18.67 10.70
N VAL A 388 -0.57 18.24 11.97
CA VAL A 388 -1.71 17.55 12.60
C VAL A 388 -3.02 18.33 12.48
N ASP A 389 -2.99 19.65 12.59
CA ASP A 389 -4.19 20.49 12.53
C ASP A 389 -4.72 20.72 11.11
N THR A 390 -3.96 20.33 10.09
CA THR A 390 -4.23 20.67 8.69
C THR A 390 -4.31 19.46 7.76
N VAL A 391 -3.83 18.32 8.22
CA VAL A 391 -3.90 17.05 7.50
C VAL A 391 -5.34 16.54 7.43
N ALA A 392 -5.64 15.71 6.43
CA ALA A 392 -6.93 15.05 6.29
C ALA A 392 -7.31 14.30 7.59
N GLY A 393 -8.56 14.50 8.05
CA GLY A 393 -9.06 14.06 9.36
C GLY A 393 -8.74 14.98 10.53
N GLY A 394 -7.74 15.86 10.40
CA GLY A 394 -7.42 16.90 11.36
C GLY A 394 -8.22 18.18 11.13
N HIS A 395 -8.27 19.03 12.14
CA HIS A 395 -8.85 20.37 12.11
C HIS A 395 -8.06 21.32 13.00
N ALA A 396 -8.32 22.62 12.89
CA ALA A 396 -7.73 23.60 13.79
C ALA A 396 -8.03 23.23 15.26
N GLY A 397 -6.99 23.05 16.07
CA GLY A 397 -7.10 22.59 17.45
C GLY A 397 -7.16 21.07 17.63
N SER A 398 -6.89 20.28 16.58
CA SER A 398 -6.72 18.82 16.70
C SER A 398 -5.61 18.49 17.68
N LEU A 399 -4.43 19.12 17.57
CA LEU A 399 -3.37 19.03 18.56
C LEU A 399 -3.73 19.90 19.78
N ARG A 400 -4.12 19.24 20.86
CA ARG A 400 -4.51 19.91 22.11
C ARG A 400 -3.29 20.36 22.93
N PRO A 401 -3.45 21.33 23.85
CA PRO A 401 -2.36 21.82 24.70
C PRO A 401 -1.71 20.76 25.60
N ASP A 402 -2.40 19.65 25.88
CA ASP A 402 -1.89 18.51 26.66
C ASP A 402 -1.12 17.48 25.79
N GLY A 403 -1.01 17.73 24.48
CA GLY A 403 -0.36 16.85 23.51
C GLY A 403 -1.24 15.71 22.97
N SER A 404 -2.50 15.61 23.41
CA SER A 404 -3.46 14.70 22.76
C SER A 404 -3.88 15.22 21.39
N ILE A 405 -4.30 14.30 20.50
CA ILE A 405 -4.83 14.64 19.17
C ILE A 405 -6.28 14.19 19.09
N GLU A 406 -7.20 15.13 18.85
CA GLU A 406 -8.58 14.82 18.45
C GLU A 406 -8.71 14.98 16.94
N ALA A 407 -9.03 13.89 16.25
CA ALA A 407 -9.11 13.85 14.80
C ALA A 407 -9.99 12.68 14.34
N GLU A 408 -10.41 12.69 13.08
CA GLU A 408 -11.05 11.55 12.44
C GLU A 408 -10.02 10.45 12.11
N LEU A 409 -10.46 9.19 12.03
CA LEU A 409 -9.60 8.05 11.66
C LEU A 409 -8.83 8.24 10.36
N GLN A 410 -9.29 9.16 9.50
CA GLN A 410 -8.64 9.58 8.26
C GLN A 410 -7.15 9.94 8.44
N ILE A 411 -6.74 10.42 9.62
CA ILE A 411 -5.34 10.76 9.93
C ILE A 411 -4.43 9.54 10.16
N ILE A 412 -4.98 8.36 10.44
CA ILE A 412 -4.22 7.17 10.84
C ILE A 412 -3.86 6.35 9.60
N THR A 413 -2.56 6.06 9.40
CA THR A 413 -2.10 5.34 8.21
C THR A 413 -2.68 3.92 8.13
N GLY A 414 -3.44 3.64 7.07
CA GLY A 414 -4.03 2.33 6.78
C GLY A 414 -5.23 1.92 7.63
N SER A 415 -5.88 2.85 8.34
CA SER A 415 -6.97 2.54 9.27
C SER A 415 -8.26 2.03 8.61
N THR A 416 -8.59 2.53 7.42
CA THR A 416 -9.76 2.11 6.64
C THR A 416 -9.37 1.54 5.28
N ASN A 417 -8.16 0.97 5.18
CA ASN A 417 -7.60 0.50 3.92
C ASN A 417 -8.57 -0.35 3.09
N GLU A 418 -8.77 0.05 1.83
CA GLU A 418 -9.81 -0.46 0.93
C GLU A 418 -9.47 -1.80 0.27
N MET A 419 -8.35 -2.42 0.65
CA MET A 419 -8.08 -3.83 0.36
C MET A 419 -8.47 -4.74 1.53
N GLY A 420 -8.92 -4.19 2.67
CA GLY A 420 -9.21 -4.94 3.89
C GLY A 420 -7.96 -5.31 4.69
N PHE A 421 -6.89 -4.52 4.60
CA PHE A 421 -5.64 -4.74 5.34
C PHE A 421 -5.75 -4.39 6.84
N ASN A 422 -6.80 -3.66 7.22
CA ASN A 422 -7.00 -3.22 8.60
C ASN A 422 -7.29 -4.40 9.55
N ARG A 423 -7.18 -4.16 10.86
CA ARG A 423 -7.20 -5.23 11.88
C ARG A 423 -8.54 -5.38 12.59
N MET A 424 -9.56 -4.60 12.21
CA MET A 424 -10.85 -4.62 12.86
C MET A 424 -11.91 -5.14 11.91
N SER A 425 -12.92 -5.79 12.49
CA SER A 425 -14.08 -6.27 11.77
C SER A 425 -15.31 -6.02 12.63
N ALA A 426 -16.43 -5.61 12.04
CA ALA A 426 -17.71 -5.71 12.71
C ALA A 426 -17.94 -7.19 13.10
N ARG A 427 -18.11 -7.47 14.40
CA ARG A 427 -18.44 -8.81 14.92
C ARG A 427 -19.90 -8.88 15.32
#